data_AF-A0A7V9VDG6-F1
#
_entry.id   AF-A0A7V9VDG6-F1
#
_cell.length_a   1.000
_cell.length_b   1.000
_cell.length_c   1.000
_cell.angle_alpha   90.00
_cell.angle_beta   90.00
_cell.angle_gamma   90.00
#
_symmetry.space_group_name_H-M   'P 1'
#
loop_
_entity.id
_entity.type
_entity.pdbx_description
1 polymer ?
#
loop_
_entity_poly.entity_id
_entity_poly.type
_entity_poly.pdbx_seq_one_letter_code
_entity_poly.pdbx_strand_id
1 'polypeptide(L)'
;MQKSENIVSYTADEIDEMRRRGESQTDWARVDAMTDEEVEAAIDHEDEGEFDWDRVMIGIPGPKRQLTVRFDGDLIEWFKAGGPGYQTRMNAVLRSYVEAQKRAELIAARRE
;
A
#
# COMPACT_ATOMS: atom_id res chain seq x y z
N MET A 1 -10.16 -17.84 -5.79
CA MET A 1 -10.47 -16.44 -6.14
C MET A 1 -10.20 -16.28 -7.63
N GLN A 2 -11.25 -16.21 -8.45
CA GLN A 2 -11.11 -15.94 -9.88
C GLN A 2 -10.78 -14.46 -10.04
N LYS A 3 -9.68 -14.13 -10.73
CA LYS A 3 -9.37 -12.74 -11.11
C LYS A 3 -10.40 -12.31 -12.16
N SER A 4 -10.98 -11.13 -11.98
CA SER A 4 -11.84 -10.49 -12.99
C SER A 4 -11.03 -10.25 -14.27
N GLU A 5 -11.60 -10.62 -15.41
CA GLU A 5 -10.97 -10.64 -16.75
C GLU A 5 -10.60 -9.25 -17.32
N ASN A 6 -10.83 -8.16 -16.58
CA ASN A 6 -10.73 -6.77 -17.06
C ASN A 6 -9.68 -5.88 -16.35
N ILE A 7 -8.79 -6.43 -15.52
CA ILE A 7 -7.70 -5.63 -14.95
C ILE A 7 -6.51 -5.69 -15.91
N VAL A 8 -6.27 -4.59 -16.63
CA VAL A 8 -5.14 -4.43 -17.58
C VAL A 8 -4.04 -3.61 -16.92
N SER A 9 -2.78 -4.04 -17.08
CA SER A 9 -1.61 -3.27 -16.63
C SER A 9 -1.02 -2.50 -17.80
N TYR A 10 -0.84 -1.20 -17.65
CA TYR A 10 -0.14 -0.33 -18.60
C TYR A 10 1.07 0.31 -17.91
N THR A 11 2.11 0.56 -18.68
CA THR A 11 3.22 1.43 -18.32
C THR A 11 2.85 2.90 -18.52
N ALA A 12 3.61 3.82 -17.90
CA ALA A 12 3.37 5.25 -18.04
C ALA A 12 3.47 5.70 -19.52
N ASP A 13 4.46 5.19 -20.26
CA ASP A 13 4.65 5.51 -21.67
C ASP A 13 3.48 5.03 -22.55
N GLU A 14 2.94 3.84 -22.27
CA GLU A 14 1.77 3.30 -22.97
C GLU A 14 0.52 4.15 -22.70
N ILE A 15 0.31 4.61 -21.47
CA ILE A 15 -0.80 5.50 -21.12
C ILE A 15 -0.71 6.82 -21.90
N ASP A 16 0.49 7.39 -22.00
CA ASP A 16 0.70 8.64 -22.73
C ASP A 16 0.53 8.46 -24.24
N GLU A 17 0.88 7.30 -24.79
CA GLU A 17 0.59 6.97 -26.18
C GLU A 17 -0.92 6.81 -26.42
N MET A 18 -1.64 6.12 -25.54
CA MET A 18 -3.10 5.97 -25.63
C MET A 18 -3.82 7.32 -25.55
N ARG A 19 -3.33 8.23 -24.69
CA ARG A 19 -3.83 9.61 -24.63
C ARG A 19 -3.60 10.35 -25.94
N ARG A 20 -2.40 10.25 -26.54
CA ARG A 20 -2.08 10.86 -27.84
C ARG A 20 -2.91 10.28 -28.99
N ARG A 21 -3.27 9.00 -28.91
CA ARG A 21 -4.15 8.31 -29.87
C ARG A 21 -5.63 8.64 -29.70
N GLY A 22 -6.01 9.40 -28.66
CA GLY A 22 -7.40 9.74 -28.38
C GLY A 22 -8.22 8.59 -27.77
N GLU A 23 -7.54 7.58 -27.21
CA GLU A 23 -8.19 6.41 -26.59
C GLU A 23 -8.53 6.66 -25.11
N SER A 24 -8.15 7.82 -24.57
CA SER A 24 -8.58 8.23 -23.24
C SER A 24 -10.06 8.59 -23.28
N GLN A 25 -10.85 7.93 -22.43
CA GLN A 25 -12.28 8.24 -22.25
C GLN A 25 -12.50 9.42 -21.30
N THR A 26 -11.43 9.99 -20.74
CA THR A 26 -11.49 11.11 -19.79
C THR A 26 -11.40 12.43 -20.54
N ASP A 27 -12.34 13.34 -20.24
CA ASP A 27 -12.27 14.73 -20.66
C ASP A 27 -11.23 15.49 -19.82
N TRP A 28 -9.97 15.43 -20.25
CA TRP A 28 -8.85 16.08 -19.57
C TRP A 28 -8.92 17.60 -19.65
N ALA A 29 -9.50 18.17 -20.71
CA ALA A 29 -9.65 19.62 -20.84
C ALA A 29 -10.58 20.18 -19.76
N ARG A 30 -11.67 19.47 -19.44
CA ARG A 30 -12.55 19.81 -18.32
C ARG A 30 -11.84 19.68 -16.97
N VAL A 31 -11.06 18.62 -16.77
CA VAL A 31 -10.34 18.39 -15.51
C VAL A 31 -9.26 19.45 -15.28
N ASP A 32 -8.46 19.77 -16.30
CA ASP A 32 -7.39 20.78 -16.23
C ASP A 32 -7.94 22.20 -16.03
N ALA A 33 -9.18 22.46 -16.44
CA ALA A 33 -9.85 23.75 -16.26
C ALA A 33 -10.61 23.87 -14.93
N MET A 34 -10.75 22.78 -14.17
CA MET A 34 -11.50 22.77 -12.91
C MET A 34 -10.73 23.51 -11.82
N THR A 35 -11.41 24.39 -11.10
CA THR A 35 -10.82 25.17 -10.01
C THR A 35 -10.76 24.38 -8.72
N ASP A 36 -9.85 24.76 -7.82
CA ASP A 36 -9.73 24.13 -6.50
C ASP A 36 -11.06 24.24 -5.71
N GLU A 37 -11.77 25.37 -5.82
CA GLU A 37 -13.07 25.55 -5.17
C GLU A 37 -14.14 24.60 -5.71
N GLU A 38 -14.13 24.30 -7.01
CA GLU A 38 -15.03 23.33 -7.63
C GLU A 38 -14.66 21.89 -7.26
N VAL A 39 -13.37 21.60 -7.08
CA VAL A 39 -12.89 20.31 -6.56
C VAL A 39 -13.44 20.07 -5.15
N GLU A 40 -13.25 21.03 -4.25
CA GLU A 40 -13.69 20.94 -2.86
C GLU A 40 -15.22 20.79 -2.76
N ALA A 41 -15.97 21.56 -3.55
CA ALA A 41 -17.43 21.48 -3.59
C ALA A 41 -17.96 20.14 -4.14
N ALA A 42 -17.15 19.39 -4.89
CA ALA A 42 -17.51 18.09 -5.44
C ALA A 42 -17.18 16.92 -4.50
N ILE A 43 -16.52 17.17 -3.35
CA ILE A 43 -16.23 16.14 -2.36
C ILE A 43 -17.53 15.76 -1.65
N ASP A 44 -17.87 14.47 -1.70
CA ASP A 44 -18.97 13.90 -0.92
C ASP A 44 -18.46 13.53 0.47
N HIS A 45 -18.67 14.43 1.43
CA HIS A 45 -18.25 14.23 2.82
C HIS A 45 -19.13 13.24 3.59
N GLU A 46 -20.26 12.77 3.02
CA GLU A 46 -21.18 11.85 3.72
C GLU A 46 -20.60 10.42 3.83
N ASP A 47 -19.61 10.08 2.98
CA ASP A 47 -18.94 8.78 2.90
C ASP A 47 -17.53 8.75 3.54
N GLU A 48 -17.15 9.79 4.29
CA GLU A 48 -15.87 9.86 5.00
C GLU A 48 -15.89 9.00 6.28
N GLY A 49 -15.74 7.68 6.10
CA GLY A 49 -15.42 6.78 7.20
C GLY A 49 -14.10 7.18 7.89
N GLU A 50 -14.00 6.95 9.20
CA GLU A 50 -12.78 7.18 9.99
C GLU A 50 -11.61 6.38 9.39
N PHE A 51 -10.73 7.09 8.66
CA PHE A 51 -9.62 6.48 7.94
C PHE A 51 -8.44 6.28 8.90
N ASP A 52 -8.15 5.02 9.23
CA ASP A 52 -7.02 4.65 10.08
C ASP A 52 -5.69 4.79 9.31
N TRP A 53 -5.12 5.99 9.37
CA TRP A 53 -3.83 6.32 8.77
C TRP A 53 -2.67 5.47 9.31
N ASP A 54 -2.78 4.89 10.51
CA ASP A 54 -1.74 4.03 11.09
C ASP A 54 -1.69 2.64 10.40
N ARG A 55 -2.76 2.26 9.71
CA ARG A 55 -2.86 0.98 8.99
C ARG A 55 -2.49 1.10 7.50
N VAL A 56 -2.32 2.32 7.00
CA VAL A 56 -1.91 2.57 5.63
C VAL A 56 -0.42 2.23 5.47
N MET A 57 -0.14 1.07 4.88
CA MET A 57 1.20 0.75 4.37
C MET A 57 1.51 1.69 3.19
N ILE A 58 2.19 2.80 3.46
CA ILE A 58 2.66 3.71 2.42
C ILE A 58 3.78 3.00 1.64
N GLY A 59 3.44 2.52 0.44
CA GLY A 59 4.38 1.99 -0.55
C GLY A 59 4.06 0.58 -1.05
N ILE A 60 4.53 0.28 -2.27
CA ILE A 60 4.47 -1.07 -2.83
C ILE A 60 5.42 -1.96 -1.99
N PRO A 61 4.94 -3.04 -1.35
CA PRO A 61 5.82 -3.92 -0.61
C PRO A 61 6.86 -4.51 -1.57
N GLY A 62 8.13 -4.19 -1.33
CA GLY A 62 9.26 -4.68 -2.13
C GLY A 62 9.30 -6.22 -2.20
N PRO A 63 10.04 -6.78 -3.17
CA PRO A 63 10.07 -8.21 -3.40
C PRO A 63 10.50 -8.96 -2.14
N LYS A 64 9.67 -9.92 -1.72
CA LYS A 64 9.96 -10.80 -0.58
C LYS A 64 11.03 -11.80 -0.98
N ARG A 65 12.01 -12.04 -0.11
CA ARG A 65 13.01 -13.09 -0.29
C ARG A 65 12.55 -14.37 0.41
N GLN A 66 12.50 -15.47 -0.31
CA GLN A 66 12.23 -16.78 0.26
C GLN A 66 13.51 -17.30 0.94
N LEU A 67 13.42 -17.61 2.23
CA LEU A 67 14.51 -18.18 3.02
C LEU A 67 13.96 -19.37 3.81
N THR A 68 14.78 -20.41 3.95
CA THR A 68 14.47 -21.54 4.83
C THR A 68 15.02 -21.23 6.22
N VAL A 69 14.13 -20.98 7.18
CA VAL A 69 14.47 -20.67 8.57
C VAL A 69 13.71 -21.62 9.49
N ARG A 70 14.31 -21.98 10.63
CA ARG A 70 13.65 -22.73 11.70
C ARG A 70 13.17 -21.77 12.77
N PHE A 71 11.92 -21.90 13.17
CA PHE A 71 11.32 -21.20 14.30
C PHE A 71 10.91 -22.22 15.36
N ASP A 72 10.75 -21.79 16.59
CA ASP A 72 10.22 -22.62 17.67
C ASP A 72 8.79 -23.07 17.34
N GLY A 73 8.48 -24.31 17.72
CA GLY A 73 7.22 -24.96 17.33
C GLY A 73 6.00 -24.29 17.94
N ASP A 74 6.09 -23.87 19.19
CA ASP A 74 5.04 -23.15 19.92
C ASP A 74 4.70 -21.80 19.28
N LEU A 75 5.72 -21.06 18.82
CA LEU A 75 5.54 -19.80 18.11
C LEU A 75 4.80 -20.01 16.79
N ILE A 76 5.18 -21.04 16.03
CA ILE A 76 4.50 -21.38 14.77
C ILE A 76 3.02 -21.73 15.05
N GLU A 77 2.75 -22.56 16.06
CA GLU A 77 1.38 -22.97 16.39
C GLU A 77 0.52 -21.80 16.86
N TRP A 78 1.07 -20.88 17.65
CA TRP A 78 0.36 -19.65 18.05
C TRP A 78 -0.03 -18.80 16.83
N PHE A 79 0.90 -18.57 15.90
CA PHE A 79 0.62 -17.77 14.71
C PHE A 79 -0.39 -18.46 13.78
N LYS A 80 -0.32 -19.80 13.66
CA LYS A 80 -1.28 -20.59 12.88
C LYS A 80 -2.68 -20.61 13.48
N ALA A 81 -2.81 -20.56 14.81
CA ALA A 81 -4.10 -20.53 15.49
C ALA A 81 -4.96 -19.33 15.05
N GLY A 82 -4.33 -18.21 14.68
CA GLY A 82 -4.99 -17.04 14.09
C GLY A 82 -5.45 -17.20 12.63
N GLY A 83 -5.38 -18.41 12.06
CA GLY A 83 -5.89 -18.72 10.73
C GLY A 83 -4.93 -18.44 9.57
N PRO A 84 -5.42 -18.46 8.32
CA PRO A 84 -4.63 -18.21 7.12
C PRO A 84 -3.83 -16.89 7.18
N GLY A 85 -2.71 -16.83 6.47
CA GLY A 85 -1.86 -15.63 6.44
C GLY A 85 -0.93 -15.47 7.66
N TYR A 86 -0.71 -16.52 8.44
CA TYR A 86 0.17 -16.50 9.61
C TYR A 86 1.59 -16.00 9.31
N GLN A 87 2.15 -16.35 8.14
CA GLN A 87 3.47 -15.85 7.71
C GLN A 87 3.47 -14.33 7.48
N THR A 88 2.38 -13.78 6.94
CA THR A 88 2.23 -12.33 6.75
C THR A 88 2.17 -11.62 8.10
N ARG A 89 1.42 -12.16 9.07
CA ARG A 89 1.36 -11.63 10.44
C ARG A 89 2.73 -11.69 11.13
N MET A 90 3.42 -12.82 11.03
CA MET A 90 4.77 -12.99 11.58
C MET A 90 5.75 -11.98 10.98
N ASN A 91 5.71 -11.78 9.66
CA ASN A 91 6.53 -10.78 8.99
C ASN A 91 6.19 -9.34 9.41
N ALA A 92 4.93 -9.02 9.68
CA ALA A 92 4.53 -7.71 10.18
C ALA A 92 5.12 -7.43 11.58
N VAL A 93 5.07 -8.42 12.49
CA VAL A 93 5.67 -8.32 13.83
C VAL A 93 7.18 -8.13 13.75
N LEU A 94 7.88 -8.90 12.89
CA LEU A 94 9.32 -8.74 12.71
C LEU A 94 9.67 -7.35 12.15
N ARG A 95 8.86 -6.83 11.23
CA ARG A 95 9.04 -5.49 10.67
C ARG A 95 8.89 -4.40 11.72
N SER A 96 7.83 -4.44 12.52
CA SER A 96 7.60 -3.43 13.56
C SER A 96 8.73 -3.42 14.60
N TYR A 97 9.27 -4.60 14.95
CA TYR A 97 10.44 -4.69 15.83
C TYR A 97 11.68 -4.01 15.22
N VAL A 98 11.99 -4.30 13.95
CA VAL A 98 13.14 -3.69 13.25
C VAL A 98 13.00 -2.18 13.12
N GLU A 99 11.79 -1.69 12.82
CA GLU A 99 11.52 -0.24 12.72
C GLU A 99 11.68 0.46 14.07
N ALA A 100 11.17 -0.14 15.15
CA ALA A 100 11.36 0.38 16.50
C ALA A 100 12.85 0.46 16.89
N GLN A 101 13.64 -0.57 16.57
CA GLN A 101 15.08 -0.58 16.81
C GLN A 101 15.81 0.51 16.03
N LYS A 102 15.56 0.62 14.71
CA LYS A 102 16.14 1.68 13.88
C LYS A 102 15.81 3.08 14.40
N ARG A 103 14.57 3.29 14.87
CA ARG A 103 14.17 4.56 15.46
C ARG A 103 14.93 4.86 16.74
N ALA A 104 15.14 3.86 17.59
CA ALA A 104 15.94 4.01 18.81
C ALA A 104 17.40 4.36 18.49
N GLU A 105 18.01 3.68 17.52
CA GLU A 105 19.37 3.96 17.03
C GLU A 105 19.49 5.39 16.47
N LEU A 106 18.54 5.82 15.65
CA LEU A 106 18.49 7.19 15.11
C LEU A 106 18.37 8.25 16.21
N ILE A 107 17.59 7.98 17.27
CA ILE A 107 17.45 8.88 18.41
C ILE A 107 18.75 8.94 19.22
N ALA A 108 19.44 7.80 19.39
CA ALA A 108 20.73 7.76 20.07
C ALA A 108 21.81 8.53 19.30
N ALA A 109 21.92 8.29 17.98
CA ALA A 109 22.89 8.96 17.12
C ALA A 109 22.66 10.48 16.96
N ARG A 110 21.44 10.97 17.21
CA ARG A 110 21.11 12.41 17.16
C ARG A 110 21.35 13.13 18.50
N ARG A 111 21.67 12.37 19.57
CA ARG A 111 21.96 12.90 20.90
C ARG A 111 23.46 13.01 21.19
N GLU A 112 24.31 12.47 20.32
CA GLU A 112 25.77 12.66 20.28
C GLU A 112 26.13 13.84 19.36
#